data_AF-A0A1L5F2Y7-F1
#
_entry.id   AF-A0A1L5F2Y7-F1
#
_cell.length_a   1.000
_cell.length_b   1.000
_cell.length_c   1.000
_cell.angle_alpha   90.00
_cell.angle_beta   90.00
_cell.angle_gamma   90.00
#
_symmetry.space_group_name_H-M   'P 1'
#
loop_
_entity.id
_entity.type
_entity.pdbx_description
1 polymer ?
#
loop_
_entity_poly.entity_id
_entity_poly.type
_entity_poly.pdbx_seq_one_letter_code
_entity_poly.pdbx_strand_id
1 'polypeptide(L)'
;MADTEVKNNDTEKETVNSTVSSDTKTSSISSKDLTPVISVNNVIEDRRSTIPSTTININIPRQEIKYSVEELIKNSKALTGHKREVAVGALFDCQEKELTKDDFKKAIEVFLKRKVK
;
A
#
# COMPACT_ATOMS: atom_id res chain seq x y z
N MET A 1 -14.69 -16.82 -67.99
CA MET A 1 -13.33 -16.36 -67.65
C MET A 1 -13.48 -15.49 -66.41
N ALA A 2 -13.07 -16.02 -65.26
CA ALA A 2 -12.82 -15.27 -64.03
C ALA A 2 -11.46 -14.53 -64.19
N ASP A 3 -11.08 -13.48 -63.46
CA ASP A 3 -11.15 -13.31 -62.01
C ASP A 3 -11.18 -11.82 -61.58
N THR A 4 -11.70 -11.64 -60.37
CA THR A 4 -11.96 -10.40 -59.66
C THR A 4 -10.81 -10.07 -58.70
N GLU A 5 -10.48 -8.78 -58.61
CA GLU A 5 -9.58 -8.15 -57.64
C GLU A 5 -10.23 -8.14 -56.23
N VAL A 6 -9.60 -8.75 -55.23
CA VAL A 6 -9.95 -8.55 -53.81
C VAL A 6 -8.68 -8.35 -52.99
N LYS A 7 -8.70 -7.20 -52.30
CA LYS A 7 -7.72 -6.64 -51.38
C LYS A 7 -7.58 -7.51 -50.12
N ASN A 8 -6.33 -7.83 -49.79
CA ASN A 8 -5.93 -8.67 -48.67
C ASN A 8 -6.43 -8.15 -47.30
N ASN A 9 -7.11 -9.01 -46.56
CA ASN A 9 -7.24 -8.96 -45.10
C ASN A 9 -6.44 -10.14 -44.56
N ASP A 10 -5.33 -9.90 -43.87
CA ASP A 10 -4.72 -10.89 -42.99
C ASP A 10 -4.72 -10.37 -41.56
N THR A 11 -5.50 -11.05 -40.74
CA THR A 11 -5.50 -10.95 -39.28
C THR A 11 -4.59 -12.06 -38.78
N GLU A 12 -3.31 -11.75 -38.58
CA GLU A 12 -2.40 -12.64 -37.89
C GLU A 12 -2.51 -12.43 -36.37
N LYS A 13 -2.97 -13.50 -35.72
CA LYS A 13 -3.04 -13.68 -34.28
C LYS A 13 -1.72 -14.29 -33.83
N GLU A 14 -0.74 -13.48 -33.45
CA GLU A 14 0.44 -13.97 -32.73
C GLU A 14 0.33 -13.73 -31.22
N THR A 15 0.33 -14.86 -30.53
CA THR A 15 0.56 -15.00 -29.09
C THR A 15 2.05 -14.87 -28.85
N VAL A 16 2.49 -13.83 -28.15
CA VAL A 16 3.87 -13.77 -27.63
C VAL A 16 3.81 -13.64 -26.12
N ASN A 17 4.36 -14.67 -25.49
CA ASN A 17 4.55 -14.83 -24.05
C ASN A 17 5.50 -13.73 -23.55
N SER A 18 5.03 -12.90 -22.61
CA SER A 18 5.92 -11.97 -21.90
C SER A 18 6.78 -12.73 -20.89
N THR A 19 7.95 -13.13 -21.37
CA THR A 19 9.09 -13.60 -20.57
C THR A 19 9.63 -12.47 -19.71
N VAL A 20 9.92 -12.83 -18.46
CA VAL A 20 10.66 -12.10 -17.42
C VAL A 20 11.88 -11.38 -17.97
N SER A 21 11.98 -10.07 -17.68
CA SER A 21 13.26 -9.35 -17.51
C SER A 21 13.06 -8.16 -16.59
N SER A 22 13.46 -8.33 -15.33
CA SER A 22 13.60 -7.26 -14.35
C SER A 22 14.99 -6.64 -14.48
N ASP A 23 15.11 -5.58 -15.27
CA ASP A 23 16.33 -4.77 -15.28
C ASP A 23 16.25 -3.68 -14.21
N THR A 24 16.90 -4.00 -13.10
CA THR A 24 17.22 -3.10 -12.00
C THR A 24 18.20 -2.03 -12.48
N LYS A 25 17.75 -0.79 -12.62
CA LYS A 25 18.66 0.37 -12.75
C LYS A 25 19.08 0.83 -11.36
N THR A 26 20.16 0.24 -10.89
CA THR A 26 20.89 0.55 -9.66
C THR A 26 21.54 1.93 -9.77
N SER A 27 21.15 2.86 -8.90
CA SER A 27 21.85 4.12 -8.70
C SER A 27 22.95 3.91 -7.66
N SER A 28 24.20 3.97 -8.13
CA SER A 28 25.41 3.80 -7.33
C SER A 28 25.70 5.04 -6.50
N ILE A 29 25.57 4.95 -5.17
CA ILE A 29 26.24 5.85 -4.23
C ILE A 29 27.41 5.09 -3.59
N SER A 30 28.60 5.41 -4.08
CA SER A 30 29.89 5.00 -3.53
C SER A 30 30.15 5.75 -2.24
N SER A 31 30.06 5.07 -1.09
CA SER A 31 30.58 5.57 0.19
C SER A 31 31.82 4.77 0.55
N LYS A 32 32.98 5.35 0.25
CA LYS A 32 34.27 4.93 0.77
C LYS A 32 34.34 5.32 2.25
N ASP A 33 34.78 4.37 3.05
CA ASP A 33 35.55 4.49 4.30
C ASP A 33 35.30 5.71 5.20
N LEU A 34 34.82 5.44 6.41
CA LEU A 34 35.55 5.71 7.66
C LEU A 34 34.66 5.31 8.84
N THR A 35 34.98 4.17 9.46
CA THR A 35 34.49 3.80 10.79
C THR A 35 35.30 4.54 11.86
N PRO A 36 34.68 5.26 12.81
CA PRO A 36 35.27 5.42 14.12
C PRO A 36 34.91 4.19 14.98
N VAL A 37 35.94 3.40 15.24
CA VAL A 37 35.95 2.35 16.26
C VAL A 37 35.74 3.05 17.61
N ILE A 38 34.69 2.71 18.36
CA ILE A 38 34.67 2.98 19.80
C ILE A 38 34.42 1.68 20.54
N SER A 39 35.42 1.38 21.36
CA SER A 39 35.62 0.20 22.19
C SER A 39 34.50 0.01 23.21
N VAL A 40 34.11 -1.26 23.37
CA VAL A 40 33.27 -1.78 24.46
C VAL A 40 33.94 -1.62 25.82
N ASN A 41 33.14 -1.27 26.83
CA ASN A 41 32.92 -2.04 28.07
C ASN A 41 32.22 -1.14 29.09
N ASN A 42 31.04 -1.55 29.58
CA ASN A 42 30.79 -1.66 31.02
C ASN A 42 29.41 -2.26 31.33
N VAL A 43 29.49 -3.47 31.90
CA VAL A 43 28.79 -3.94 33.12
C VAL A 43 27.30 -3.64 33.22
N ILE A 44 26.50 -4.71 33.07
CA ILE A 44 25.17 -4.81 33.65
C ILE A 44 25.34 -4.68 35.17
N GLU A 45 25.06 -3.50 35.72
CA GLU A 45 24.78 -3.34 37.13
C GLU A 45 23.36 -2.83 37.33
N ASP A 46 22.61 -3.69 38.01
CA ASP A 46 21.30 -3.50 38.59
C ASP A 46 21.20 -2.17 39.34
N ARG A 47 20.57 -1.16 38.74
CA ARG A 47 20.07 0.02 39.46
C ARG A 47 18.68 0.36 38.96
N ARG A 48 17.70 0.01 39.78
CA ARG A 48 16.34 0.53 39.78
C ARG A 48 16.39 2.07 39.90
N SER A 49 16.61 2.75 38.78
CA SER A 49 16.55 4.20 38.69
C SER A 49 15.10 4.61 38.54
N THR A 50 14.50 4.98 39.67
CA THR A 50 13.20 5.64 39.74
C THR A 50 13.28 6.96 38.98
N ILE A 51 12.93 6.93 37.70
CA ILE A 51 12.65 8.15 36.93
C ILE A 51 11.26 8.61 37.40
N PRO A 52 11.11 9.81 37.99
CA PRO A 52 9.78 10.36 38.22
C PRO A 52 9.13 10.54 36.84
N SER A 53 8.07 9.76 36.56
CA SER A 53 7.25 9.96 35.37
C SER A 53 6.62 11.34 35.43
N THR A 54 7.27 12.33 34.82
CA THR A 54 6.60 13.58 34.46
C THR A 54 5.53 13.22 33.43
N THR A 55 4.28 13.10 33.89
CA THR A 55 3.11 12.96 33.04
C THR A 55 2.93 14.26 32.26
N ILE A 56 3.56 14.34 31.09
CA ILE A 56 3.31 15.41 30.13
C ILE A 56 1.94 15.11 29.50
N ASN A 57 0.90 15.81 29.95
CA ASN A 57 -0.43 15.75 29.35
C ASN A 57 -0.44 16.60 28.07
N ILE A 58 0.06 16.01 26.99
CA ILE A 58 0.02 16.60 25.66
C ILE A 58 -1.39 16.39 25.09
N ASN A 59 -2.24 17.42 25.18
CA ASN A 59 -3.49 17.48 24.41
C ASN A 59 -3.15 17.82 22.95
N ILE A 60 -2.73 16.80 22.21
CA ILE A 60 -2.52 16.91 20.77
C ILE A 60 -3.89 16.78 20.11
N PRO A 61 -4.39 17.81 19.42
CA PRO A 61 -5.63 17.70 18.67
C PRO A 61 -5.47 16.59 17.64
N ARG A 62 -6.33 15.57 17.73
CA ARG A 62 -6.30 14.40 16.84
C ARG A 62 -6.72 14.86 15.45
N GLN A 63 -5.75 15.26 14.63
CA GLN A 63 -6.01 15.59 13.23
C GLN A 63 -6.49 14.32 12.52
N GLU A 64 -7.67 14.39 11.91
CA GLU A 64 -8.20 13.29 11.10
C GLU A 64 -7.35 13.15 9.84
N ILE A 65 -6.48 12.14 9.84
CA ILE A 65 -5.64 11.82 8.70
C ILE A 65 -6.51 11.18 7.63
N LYS A 66 -6.56 11.81 6.46
CA LYS A 66 -7.20 11.28 5.26
C LYS A 66 -6.18 10.59 4.38
N TYR A 67 -6.62 9.54 3.72
CA TYR A 67 -5.83 8.74 2.79
C TYR A 67 -6.57 8.65 1.47
N SER A 68 -5.83 8.55 0.37
CA SER A 68 -6.45 8.31 -0.93
C SER A 68 -7.21 6.98 -0.93
N VAL A 69 -8.36 6.95 -1.62
CA VAL A 69 -9.16 5.72 -1.78
C VAL A 69 -8.34 4.60 -2.41
N GLU A 70 -7.47 4.94 -3.38
CA GLU A 70 -6.57 3.99 -4.03
C GLU A 70 -5.60 3.34 -3.04
N GLU A 71 -5.00 4.12 -2.14
CA GLU A 71 -4.09 3.61 -1.11
C GLU A 71 -4.83 2.74 -0.09
N LEU A 72 -6.03 3.15 0.32
CA LEU A 72 -6.88 2.38 1.22
C LEU A 72 -7.28 1.03 0.59
N ILE A 73 -7.67 1.03 -0.68
CA ILE A 73 -8.00 -0.20 -1.43
C ILE A 73 -6.74 -1.08 -1.56
N LYS A 74 -5.59 -0.51 -1.92
CA LYS A 74 -4.32 -1.25 -2.06
C LYS A 74 -3.93 -1.95 -0.75
N ASN A 75 -4.17 -1.29 0.39
CA ASN A 75 -3.85 -1.80 1.73
C ASN A 75 -5.05 -2.44 2.45
N SER A 76 -6.18 -2.66 1.77
CA SER A 76 -7.42 -3.17 2.36
C SER A 76 -7.22 -4.44 3.20
N LYS A 77 -6.44 -5.40 2.70
CA LYS A 77 -6.14 -6.64 3.42
C LYS A 77 -5.47 -6.41 4.79
N ALA A 78 -4.59 -5.40 4.90
CA ALA A 78 -3.94 -5.06 6.15
C ALA A 78 -4.85 -4.21 7.08
N LEU A 79 -5.74 -3.39 6.50
CA LEU A 79 -6.60 -2.47 7.25
C LEU A 79 -7.86 -3.13 7.80
N THR A 80 -8.46 -4.03 7.04
CA THR A 80 -9.76 -4.64 7.33
C THR A 80 -9.74 -6.17 7.30
N GLY A 81 -8.66 -6.80 6.84
CA GLY A 81 -8.59 -8.25 6.63
C GLY A 81 -9.31 -8.73 5.37
N HIS A 82 -9.96 -7.84 4.63
CA HIS A 82 -10.74 -8.18 3.44
C HIS A 82 -9.94 -7.94 2.15
N LYS A 83 -10.33 -8.65 1.08
CA LYS A 83 -9.68 -8.51 -0.22
C LYS A 83 -10.03 -7.17 -0.87
N ARG A 84 -9.24 -6.76 -1.85
CA ARG A 84 -9.41 -5.47 -2.56
C ARG A 84 -10.75 -5.37 -3.26
N GLU A 85 -11.27 -6.47 -3.78
CA GLU A 85 -12.56 -6.53 -4.49
C GLU A 85 -13.72 -6.14 -3.57
N VAL A 86 -13.67 -6.51 -2.29
CA VAL A 86 -14.65 -6.10 -1.29
C VAL A 86 -14.54 -4.60 -1.04
N ALA A 87 -13.33 -4.06 -0.98
CA ALA A 87 -13.12 -2.63 -0.81
C ALA A 87 -13.63 -1.82 -2.01
N VAL A 88 -13.31 -2.26 -3.23
CA VAL A 88 -13.83 -1.65 -4.46
C VAL A 88 -15.35 -1.70 -4.50
N GLY A 89 -15.96 -2.82 -4.14
CA GLY A 89 -17.42 -2.95 -4.08
C GLY A 89 -18.06 -2.04 -3.03
N ALA A 90 -17.46 -1.93 -1.85
CA ALA A 90 -17.95 -1.07 -0.77
C ALA A 90 -17.81 0.44 -1.09
N LEU A 91 -16.80 0.81 -1.88
CA LEU A 91 -16.52 2.19 -2.27
C LEU A 91 -17.02 2.52 -3.68
N PHE A 92 -17.79 1.63 -4.32
CA PHE A 92 -18.24 1.81 -5.71
C PHE A 92 -19.06 3.10 -5.91
N ASP A 93 -19.92 3.44 -4.94
CA ASP A 93 -20.73 4.68 -4.95
C ASP A 93 -20.02 5.86 -4.25
N CYS A 94 -18.74 5.71 -3.86
CA CYS A 94 -18.01 6.76 -3.17
C CYS A 94 -17.46 7.79 -4.17
N GLN A 95 -17.92 9.03 -4.08
CA GLN A 95 -17.46 10.15 -4.92
C GLN A 95 -16.20 10.83 -4.36
N GLU A 96 -15.84 10.56 -3.12
CA GLU A 96 -14.69 11.15 -2.46
C GLU A 96 -13.40 10.45 -2.88
N LYS A 97 -12.34 11.24 -3.13
CA LYS A 97 -11.03 10.70 -3.49
C LYS A 97 -10.20 10.31 -2.27
N GLU A 98 -10.57 10.81 -1.10
CA GLU A 98 -9.85 10.61 0.15
C GLU A 98 -10.83 10.33 1.28
N LEU A 99 -10.51 9.34 2.13
CA LEU A 99 -11.29 9.01 3.32
C LEU A 99 -10.38 8.80 4.53
N THR A 100 -10.98 8.94 5.71
CA THR A 100 -10.34 8.50 6.95
C THR A 100 -10.31 6.97 7.01
N LYS A 101 -9.40 6.42 7.81
CA LYS A 101 -9.32 4.97 8.05
C LYS A 101 -10.61 4.42 8.69
N ASP A 102 -11.28 5.22 9.50
CA ASP A 102 -12.48 4.81 10.21
C ASP A 102 -13.70 4.76 9.28
N ASP A 103 -13.85 5.76 8.41
CA ASP A 103 -14.90 5.77 7.39
C ASP A 103 -14.71 4.64 6.37
N PHE A 104 -13.47 4.38 5.96
CA PHE A 104 -13.14 3.24 5.11
C PHE A 104 -13.62 1.92 5.72
N LYS A 105 -13.29 1.66 6.99
CA LYS A 105 -13.72 0.45 7.71
C LYS A 105 -15.25 0.36 7.79
N LYS A 106 -15.90 1.48 8.11
CA LYS A 106 -17.35 1.55 8.23
C LYS A 106 -18.03 1.24 6.89
N ALA A 107 -17.50 1.76 5.78
CA ALA A 107 -18.02 1.45 4.44
C ALA A 107 -17.95 -0.05 4.14
N ILE A 108 -16.82 -0.70 4.44
CA ILE A 108 -16.68 -2.17 4.26
C ILE A 108 -17.70 -2.92 5.11
N GLU A 109 -17.84 -2.55 6.38
CA GLU A 109 -18.73 -3.24 7.31
C GLU A 109 -20.20 -3.11 6.88
N VAL A 110 -20.63 -1.93 6.46
CA VAL A 110 -21.97 -1.67 5.93
C VAL A 110 -22.22 -2.49 4.66
N PHE A 111 -21.24 -2.55 3.76
CA PHE A 111 -21.32 -3.34 2.53
C PHE A 111 -21.51 -4.84 2.83
N LEU A 112 -20.73 -5.40 3.76
CA LEU A 112 -20.80 -6.82 4.11
C LEU A 112 -22.08 -7.20 4.87
N LYS A 113 -22.65 -6.28 5.65
CA LYS A 113 -23.90 -6.50 6.38
C LYS A 113 -25.16 -6.36 5.50
N ARG A 114 -25.02 -5.84 4.28
CA ARG A 114 -26.14 -5.57 3.40
C ARG A 114 -26.74 -6.89 2.88
N LYS A 115 -27.99 -7.17 3.26
CA LYS A 115 -28.76 -8.28 2.70
C LYS A 115 -29.31 -7.89 1.33
N VAL A 116 -29.03 -8.71 0.32
CA VAL A 116 -29.69 -8.63 -0.99
C VAL A 116 -31.05 -9.33 -0.86
N LYS A 117 -32.12 -8.67 -1.29
CA LYS A 117 -33.47 -9.24 -1.35
C LYS A 117 -33.75 -9.77 -2.74
#